data_AF-A0A1X7BUC5-F1
#
_entry.id   AF-A0A1X7BUC5-F1
#
_cell.length_a   1.000
_cell.length_b   1.000
_cell.length_c   1.000
_cell.angle_alpha   90.00
_cell.angle_beta   90.00
_cell.angle_gamma   90.00
#
_symmetry.space_group_name_H-M   'P 1'
#
loop_
_entity.id
_entity.type
_entity.pdbx_description
1 polymer ?
#
loop_
_entity_poly.entity_id
_entity_poly.type
_entity_poly.pdbx_seq_one_letter_code
_entity_poly.pdbx_strand_id
1 'polypeptide(L)'
;MTFPEWTKPGIYGAIIGAVAVSIIGFNFGGWMTGGNADKMAKMHANDEVAQAMVPVCLGMSASDPQRVAKLATIREAKGYNRRNEIMKTGWATPPGTDTPNRALAEACIDGLELDAS
;
A
#
# COMPACT_ATOMS: atom_id res chain seq x y z
N MET A 1 9.13 -50.48 -17.46
CA MET A 1 10.03 -50.09 -16.36
C MET A 1 9.36 -50.43 -15.05
N THR A 2 9.92 -51.35 -14.27
CA THR A 2 9.43 -51.74 -12.95
C THR A 2 10.07 -50.83 -11.90
N PHE A 3 9.27 -50.00 -11.23
CA PHE A 3 9.77 -49.17 -10.13
C PHE A 3 10.03 -50.05 -8.89
N PRO A 4 11.18 -49.89 -8.20
CA PRO A 4 11.48 -50.64 -6.98
C PRO A 4 10.49 -50.37 -5.84
N GLU A 5 10.20 -51.36 -4.99
CA GLU A 5 9.31 -51.24 -3.83
C GLU A 5 9.71 -50.12 -2.84
N TRP A 6 11.01 -49.79 -2.75
CA TRP A 6 11.53 -48.71 -1.90
C TRP A 6 11.20 -47.29 -2.41
N THR A 7 10.68 -47.16 -3.64
CA THR A 7 10.28 -45.88 -4.21
C THR A 7 9.04 -45.32 -3.54
N LYS A 8 8.11 -46.19 -3.10
CA LYS A 8 6.86 -45.80 -2.42
C LYS A 8 7.13 -44.95 -1.17
N PRO A 9 7.90 -45.41 -0.16
CA PRO A 9 8.17 -44.62 1.04
C PRO A 9 8.99 -43.35 0.74
N GLY A 10 9.89 -43.39 -0.26
CA GLY A 10 10.65 -42.21 -0.69
C GLY A 10 9.77 -41.07 -1.20
N ILE A 11 8.73 -41.39 -1.98
CA ILE A 11 7.77 -40.38 -2.49
C ILE A 11 7.01 -39.73 -1.33
N TYR A 12 6.55 -40.51 -0.34
CA TYR A 12 5.86 -39.95 0.83
C TYR A 12 6.76 -39.03 1.66
N GLY A 13 8.03 -39.42 1.85
CA GLY A 13 9.01 -38.58 2.54
C GLY A 13 9.26 -37.25 1.82
N ALA A 14 9.36 -37.28 0.48
CA ALA A 14 9.53 -36.07 -0.33
C ALA A 14 8.32 -35.12 -0.23
N ILE A 15 7.10 -35.65 -0.24
CA ILE A 15 5.88 -34.86 -0.08
C ILE A 15 5.83 -34.20 1.30
N ILE A 16 6.07 -34.96 2.37
CA ILE A 16 6.05 -34.45 3.75
C ILE A 16 7.16 -33.40 3.94
N GLY A 17 8.36 -33.66 3.43
CA GLY A 17 9.47 -32.71 3.47
C GLY A 17 9.15 -31.41 2.74
N ALA A 18 8.58 -31.48 1.55
CA ALA A 18 8.18 -30.29 0.78
C ALA A 18 7.13 -29.45 1.52
N VAL A 19 6.15 -30.10 2.16
CA VAL A 19 5.14 -29.40 2.97
C VAL A 19 5.78 -28.73 4.19
N ALA A 20 6.63 -29.46 4.92
CA ALA A 20 7.29 -28.93 6.11
C ALA A 20 8.20 -27.72 5.79
N VAL A 21 9.01 -27.82 4.74
CA VAL A 21 9.87 -26.71 4.27
C VAL A 21 9.03 -25.51 3.83
N SER A 22 7.93 -25.76 3.11
CA SER A 22 7.03 -24.67 2.69
C SER A 22 6.45 -23.95 3.90
N ILE A 23 5.92 -24.67 4.89
CA ILE A 23 5.34 -24.05 6.11
C ILE A 23 6.38 -23.20 6.83
N ILE A 24 7.59 -23.74 7.05
CA ILE A 24 8.65 -23.01 7.75
C ILE A 24 9.09 -21.78 6.93
N GLY A 25 9.28 -21.95 5.62
CA GLY A 25 9.70 -20.88 4.71
C GLY A 25 8.70 -19.72 4.66
N PHE A 26 7.40 -20.00 4.50
CA PHE A 26 6.36 -18.98 4.39
C PHE A 26 5.95 -18.34 5.73
N ASN A 27 6.16 -19.01 6.87
CA ASN A 27 5.81 -18.43 8.18
C ASN A 27 6.99 -17.72 8.85
N PHE A 28 8.19 -18.31 8.83
CA PHE A 28 9.36 -17.79 9.55
C PHE A 28 10.51 -17.40 8.62
N GLY A 29 10.65 -18.09 7.49
CA GLY A 29 11.73 -17.84 6.53
C GLY A 29 11.54 -16.59 5.66
N GLY A 30 10.43 -15.86 5.81
CA GLY A 30 10.13 -14.67 5.01
C GLY A 30 9.92 -14.97 3.53
N TRP A 31 9.64 -16.23 3.16
CA TRP A 31 9.34 -16.56 1.77
C TRP A 31 8.05 -15.86 1.36
N MET A 32 8.09 -15.20 0.22
CA MET A 32 6.93 -14.57 -0.40
C MET A 32 6.92 -14.94 -1.88
N THR A 33 5.73 -15.13 -2.44
CA THR A 33 5.60 -15.45 -3.87
C THR A 33 5.99 -14.24 -4.72
N GLY A 34 6.53 -14.46 -5.93
CA GLY A 34 7.02 -13.37 -6.78
C GLY A 34 6.00 -12.25 -7.06
N GLY A 35 4.72 -12.61 -7.27
CA GLY A 35 3.65 -11.61 -7.47
C GLY A 35 3.38 -10.75 -6.22
N ASN A 36 3.52 -11.33 -5.04
CA ASN A 36 3.41 -10.58 -3.79
C ASN A 36 4.64 -9.69 -3.55
N ALA A 37 5.84 -10.17 -3.90
CA ALA A 37 7.06 -9.37 -3.84
C ALA A 37 7.00 -8.15 -4.78
N ASP A 38 6.52 -8.33 -6.02
CA ASP A 38 6.33 -7.23 -6.97
C ASP A 38 5.27 -6.22 -6.47
N LYS A 39 4.16 -6.70 -5.90
CA LYS A 39 3.15 -5.85 -5.30
C LYS A 39 3.70 -5.05 -4.12
N MET A 40 4.48 -5.69 -3.25
CA MET A 40 5.13 -5.05 -2.11
C MET A 40 6.11 -3.99 -2.58
N ALA A 41 6.98 -4.29 -3.55
CA ALA A 41 7.92 -3.34 -4.12
C ALA A 41 7.24 -2.10 -4.71
N LYS A 42 6.17 -2.29 -5.51
CA LYS A 42 5.38 -1.18 -6.07
C LYS A 42 4.69 -0.34 -5.01
N MET A 43 4.18 -0.99 -3.96
CA MET A 43 3.54 -0.30 -2.85
C MET A 43 4.53 0.57 -2.07
N HIS A 44 5.71 0.03 -1.74
CA HIS A 44 6.77 0.80 -1.08
C HIS A 44 7.25 1.99 -1.92
N ALA A 45 7.51 1.77 -3.22
CA ALA A 45 7.92 2.84 -4.10
C ALA A 45 6.88 3.97 -4.19
N ASN A 46 5.59 3.61 -4.27
CA ASN A 46 4.51 4.60 -4.31
C ASN A 46 4.34 5.35 -2.99
N ASP A 47 4.57 4.68 -1.85
CA ASP A 47 4.43 5.27 -0.53
C ASP A 47 5.54 6.28 -0.23
N GLU A 48 6.80 5.94 -0.52
CA GLU A 48 7.92 6.87 -0.31
C GLU A 48 7.80 8.11 -1.21
N VAL A 49 7.40 7.93 -2.46
CA VAL A 49 7.15 9.05 -3.38
C VAL A 49 5.98 9.90 -2.88
N ALA A 50 4.93 9.28 -2.35
CA ALA A 50 3.80 9.99 -1.75
C ALA A 50 4.22 10.81 -0.52
N GLN A 51 5.03 10.25 0.38
CA GLN A 51 5.55 10.96 1.55
C GLN A 51 6.42 12.16 1.15
N ALA A 52 7.27 12.01 0.14
CA ALA A 52 8.07 13.12 -0.40
C ALA A 52 7.21 14.23 -1.04
N MET A 53 5.98 13.91 -1.47
CA MET A 53 5.04 14.85 -2.09
C MET A 53 4.07 15.52 -1.10
N VAL A 54 4.08 15.14 0.18
CA VAL A 54 3.33 15.84 1.23
C VAL A 54 3.56 17.36 1.23
N PRO A 55 4.79 17.90 1.17
CA PRO A 55 5.00 19.35 1.12
C PRO A 55 4.34 20.02 -0.09
N VAL A 56 4.21 19.32 -1.22
CA VAL A 56 3.49 19.83 -2.40
C VAL A 56 1.99 19.92 -2.10
N CYS A 57 1.41 18.88 -1.52
CA CYS A 57 0.00 18.88 -1.14
C CYS A 57 -0.32 20.01 -0.14
N LEU A 58 0.54 20.21 0.86
CA LEU A 58 0.40 21.30 1.84
C LEU A 58 0.52 22.68 1.17
N GLY A 59 1.45 22.86 0.23
CA GLY A 59 1.57 24.10 -0.55
C GLY A 59 0.35 24.39 -1.42
N MET A 60 -0.22 23.36 -2.07
CA MET A 60 -1.46 23.47 -2.84
C MET A 60 -2.65 23.82 -1.94
N SER A 61 -2.77 23.17 -0.79
CA SER A 61 -3.82 23.48 0.20
C SER A 61 -3.71 24.92 0.71
N ALA A 62 -2.50 25.38 1.03
CA ALA A 62 -2.26 26.74 1.52
C ALA A 62 -2.57 27.83 0.48
N SER A 63 -2.38 27.52 -0.80
CA SER A 63 -2.65 28.44 -1.91
C SER A 63 -4.11 28.40 -2.39
N ASP A 64 -4.92 27.47 -1.88
CA ASP A 64 -6.31 27.27 -2.31
C ASP A 64 -7.24 28.34 -1.69
N PRO A 65 -7.93 29.17 -2.49
CA PRO A 65 -8.88 30.16 -1.98
C PRO A 65 -10.06 29.53 -1.21
N GLN A 66 -10.39 28.28 -1.51
CA GLN A 66 -11.48 27.53 -0.89
C GLN A 66 -10.99 26.57 0.20
N ARG A 67 -9.74 26.72 0.68
CA ARG A 67 -9.13 25.86 1.69
C ARG A 67 -10.05 25.59 2.87
N VAL A 68 -10.63 26.62 3.47
CA VAL A 68 -11.47 26.49 4.68
C VAL A 68 -12.71 25.63 4.40
N ALA A 69 -13.41 25.87 3.30
CA ALA A 69 -14.60 25.11 2.92
C ALA A 69 -14.26 23.65 2.62
N LYS A 70 -13.19 23.41 1.84
CA LYS A 70 -12.73 22.07 1.49
C LYS A 70 -12.27 21.28 2.73
N LEU A 71 -11.54 21.92 3.64
CA LEU A 71 -11.10 21.31 4.90
C LEU A 71 -12.28 20.92 5.80
N ALA A 72 -13.33 21.74 5.85
CA ALA A 72 -14.55 21.40 6.58
C ALA A 72 -15.20 20.12 6.03
N THR A 73 -15.36 20.03 4.70
CA THR A 73 -15.90 18.82 4.05
C THR A 73 -15.02 17.58 4.28
N ILE A 74 -13.70 17.73 4.21
CA ILE A 74 -12.77 16.61 4.46
C ILE A 74 -12.86 16.16 5.93
N ARG A 75 -12.97 17.09 6.89
CA ARG A 75 -13.09 16.76 8.33
C ARG A 75 -14.41 16.06 8.65
N GLU A 76 -15.50 16.39 7.95
CA GLU A 76 -16.78 15.70 8.09
C GLU A 76 -16.74 14.27 7.54
N ALA A 77 -15.94 14.03 6.50
CA ALA A 77 -15.78 12.71 5.91
C ALA A 77 -14.96 11.76 6.80
N LYS A 78 -15.44 10.52 6.98
CA LYS A 78 -14.77 9.51 7.82
C LYS A 78 -14.14 8.38 7.00
N GLY A 79 -13.03 7.85 7.52
CA GLY A 79 -12.35 6.67 6.97
C GLY A 79 -11.99 6.82 5.49
N TYR A 80 -12.45 5.89 4.66
CA TYR A 80 -12.19 5.88 3.22
C TYR A 80 -12.72 7.13 2.49
N ASN A 81 -13.82 7.71 2.96
CA ASN A 81 -14.40 8.89 2.31
C ASN A 81 -13.52 10.12 2.48
N ARG A 82 -12.78 10.24 3.59
CA ARG A 82 -11.84 11.35 3.83
C ARG A 82 -10.78 11.45 2.73
N ARG A 83 -10.21 10.29 2.36
CA ARG A 83 -9.27 10.17 1.23
C ARG A 83 -9.92 10.52 -0.11
N ASN A 84 -11.18 10.17 -0.33
CA ASN A 84 -11.88 10.56 -1.55
C ASN A 84 -12.12 12.07 -1.63
N GLU A 85 -12.50 12.71 -0.52
CA GLU A 85 -12.71 14.16 -0.50
C GLU A 85 -11.41 14.94 -0.78
N ILE A 86 -10.27 14.56 -0.19
CA ILE A 86 -8.99 15.22 -0.50
C ILE A 86 -8.49 14.94 -1.93
N MET A 87 -8.86 13.80 -2.53
CA MET A 87 -8.58 13.56 -3.95
C MET A 87 -9.45 14.44 -4.85
N LYS A 88 -10.71 14.71 -4.48
CA LYS A 88 -11.59 15.62 -5.22
C LYS A 88 -11.14 17.07 -5.18
N THR A 89 -10.40 17.50 -4.15
CA THR A 89 -9.85 18.86 -4.11
C THR A 89 -8.71 19.06 -5.10
N GLY A 90 -8.10 17.98 -5.59
CA GLY A 90 -6.92 17.99 -6.45
C GLY A 90 -5.59 18.16 -5.71
N TRP A 91 -5.59 18.27 -4.38
CA TRP A 91 -4.36 18.45 -3.61
C TRP A 91 -3.49 17.19 -3.57
N ALA A 92 -4.14 16.02 -3.71
CA ALA A 92 -3.46 14.72 -3.76
C ALA A 92 -3.08 14.28 -5.19
N THR A 93 -2.99 15.21 -6.14
CA THR A 93 -2.56 14.94 -7.52
C THR A 93 -1.10 15.35 -7.70
N PRO A 94 -0.18 14.40 -7.93
CA PRO A 94 1.23 14.71 -8.20
C PRO A 94 1.41 15.65 -9.40
N PRO A 95 2.38 16.58 -9.35
CA PRO A 95 2.68 17.46 -10.48
C PRO A 95 3.11 16.64 -11.70
N GLY A 96 2.53 16.96 -12.86
CA GLY A 96 2.77 16.21 -14.12
C GLY A 96 1.88 14.98 -14.30
N THR A 97 0.89 14.77 -13.43
CA THR A 97 -0.12 13.71 -13.57
C THR A 97 -1.53 14.31 -13.45
N ASP A 98 -2.51 13.69 -14.13
CA ASP A 98 -3.93 14.07 -13.99
C ASP A 98 -4.69 13.17 -13.01
N THR A 99 -4.01 12.15 -12.45
CA THR A 99 -4.63 11.14 -11.59
C THR A 99 -4.26 11.37 -10.12
N PRO A 100 -5.26 11.48 -9.22
CA PRO A 100 -5.00 11.55 -7.79
C PRO A 100 -4.32 10.29 -7.26
N ASN A 101 -3.34 10.45 -6.38
CA ASN A 101 -2.63 9.34 -5.72
C ASN A 101 -3.20 9.11 -4.31
N ARG A 102 -3.65 7.88 -4.05
CA ARG A 102 -4.26 7.49 -2.76
C ARG A 102 -3.28 7.52 -1.59
N ALA A 103 -2.02 7.13 -1.81
CA ALA A 103 -0.99 7.18 -0.76
C ALA A 103 -0.66 8.64 -0.42
N LEU A 104 -0.60 9.53 -1.43
CA LEU A 104 -0.41 10.96 -1.22
C LEU A 104 -1.60 11.59 -0.48
N ALA A 105 -2.83 11.20 -0.83
CA ALA A 105 -4.04 11.65 -0.15
C ALA A 105 -4.00 11.32 1.35
N GLU A 106 -3.58 10.11 1.70
CA GLU A 106 -3.45 9.66 3.10
C GLU A 106 -2.35 10.42 3.83
N ALA A 107 -1.14 10.47 3.27
CA ALA A 107 -0.03 11.20 3.88
C ALA A 107 -0.31 12.72 4.02
N CYS A 108 -1.06 13.31 3.08
CA CYS A 108 -1.44 14.71 3.15
C CYS A 108 -2.50 14.99 4.23
N ILE A 109 -3.46 14.08 4.42
CA ILE A 109 -4.42 14.17 5.52
C ILE A 109 -3.67 14.19 6.87
N ASP A 110 -2.68 13.32 7.02
CA ASP A 110 -1.88 13.23 8.24
C ASP A 110 -1.06 14.52 8.44
N GLY A 111 -0.43 15.04 7.38
CA GLY A 111 0.32 16.30 7.42
C GLY A 111 -0.52 17.56 7.62
N LEU A 112 -1.82 17.52 7.32
CA LEU A 112 -2.76 18.62 7.58
C LEU A 112 -3.25 18.67 9.04
N GLU A 113 -2.89 17.67 9.85
CA GLU A 113 -3.27 17.55 11.27
C GLU A 113 -4.77 17.81 11.51
N LEU A 114 -5.63 17.30 10.62
CA LEU A 114 -7.07 17.60 10.64
C LEU A 114 -7.77 17.19 11.94
N ASP A 115 -7.18 16.24 12.66
CA ASP A 115 -7.67 15.65 13.91
C ASP A 115 -7.07 16.33 15.17
N ALA A 116 -6.15 17.30 15.01
CA ALA A 116 -5.49 18.00 16.12
C ALA A 116 -6.21 19.31 16.56
N SER A 117 -7.35 19.65 15.94
CA SER A 117 -8.11 20.89 16.22
C SER A 117 -9.45 20.62 16.90
#